data_AF-A0A1A8P7X6-F1
#
_entry.id   AF-A0A1A8P7X6-F1
#
_cell.length_a   1.000
_cell.length_b   1.000
_cell.length_c   1.000
_cell.angle_alpha   90.00
_cell.angle_beta   90.00
_cell.angle_gamma   90.00
#
_symmetry.space_group_name_H-M   'P 1'
#
loop_
_entity.id
_entity.type
_entity.pdbx_description
1 polymer ?
#
loop_
_entity_poly.entity_id
_entity_poly.type
_entity_poly.pdbx_seq_one_letter_code
_entity_poly.pdbx_strand_id
1 'polypeptide(L)'
;MEMICRAETPLFWVGALTVAFLTLWLLYRLLTGFRIWVLGNGQLLSPKLGKWAVVTGATDGIGKSYAEELARRGFAMMLISRSQDKLDDVAKSIEEQFKVETRTIAVDFGKTDIYRKIEAGLTGLEIGVLVNNVGVSYPYPEYYLHIPDLEHFITNTINVNMTSVCQCLGCSQSNGGLHQRCL
;
A
#
# COMPACT_ATOMS: atom_id res chain seq x y z
N MET A 1 -7.14 42.88 -53.23
CA MET A 1 -8.22 42.06 -52.63
C MET A 1 -7.91 40.56 -52.70
N GLU A 2 -7.25 40.03 -53.74
CA GLU A 2 -7.00 38.57 -53.89
C GLU A 2 -5.97 37.97 -52.91
N MET A 3 -4.98 38.75 -52.44
CA MET A 3 -3.97 38.21 -51.50
C MET A 3 -4.54 37.92 -50.09
N ILE A 4 -5.59 38.63 -49.66
CA ILE A 4 -6.20 38.43 -48.34
C ILE A 4 -6.98 37.11 -48.32
N CYS A 5 -7.73 36.82 -49.38
CA CYS A 5 -8.54 35.61 -49.52
C CYS A 5 -7.70 34.32 -49.61
N ARG A 6 -6.46 34.42 -50.12
CA ARG A 6 -5.53 33.26 -50.21
C ARG A 6 -4.93 32.85 -48.86
N ALA A 7 -4.83 33.78 -47.91
CA ALA A 7 -4.28 33.54 -46.57
C ALA A 7 -5.31 33.02 -45.55
N GLU A 8 -6.62 33.17 -45.83
CA GLU A 8 -7.70 32.66 -44.98
C GLU A 8 -7.78 31.13 -44.98
N THR A 9 -7.50 30.51 -46.13
CA THR A 9 -7.53 29.04 -46.28
C THR A 9 -6.51 28.31 -45.39
N PRO A 10 -5.21 28.64 -45.36
CA PRO A 10 -4.27 27.95 -44.47
C PRO A 10 -4.56 28.20 -42.99
N LEU A 11 -5.02 29.40 -42.61
CA LEU A 11 -5.33 29.72 -41.21
C LEU A 11 -6.52 28.89 -40.70
N PHE A 12 -7.54 28.70 -41.54
CA PHE A 12 -8.67 27.81 -41.25
C PHE A 12 -8.21 26.37 -41.01
N TRP A 13 -7.34 25.83 -41.87
CA TRP A 13 -6.84 24.46 -41.72
C TRP A 13 -5.97 24.27 -40.47
N VAL A 14 -5.15 25.26 -40.11
CA VAL A 14 -4.38 25.24 -38.84
C VAL A 14 -5.33 25.27 -37.63
N GLY A 15 -6.37 26.10 -37.66
CA GLY A 15 -7.40 26.13 -36.63
C GLY A 15 -8.16 24.81 -36.51
N ALA A 16 -8.58 24.24 -37.63
CA ALA A 16 -9.28 22.95 -37.67
C ALA A 16 -8.39 21.81 -37.14
N LEU A 17 -7.12 21.76 -37.53
CA LEU A 17 -6.16 20.74 -37.05
C LEU A 17 -5.88 20.87 -35.54
N THR A 18 -5.73 22.10 -35.04
CA THR A 18 -5.50 22.32 -33.60
C THR A 18 -6.72 21.93 -32.76
N VAL A 19 -7.94 22.28 -33.18
CA VAL A 19 -9.17 21.85 -32.51
C VAL A 19 -9.34 20.32 -32.59
N ALA A 20 -9.09 19.71 -33.76
CA ALA A 20 -9.13 18.26 -33.90
C ALA A 20 -8.10 17.56 -33.00
N PHE A 21 -6.89 18.10 -32.90
CA PHE A 21 -5.85 17.58 -32.01
C PHE A 21 -6.24 17.71 -30.53
N LEU A 22 -6.74 18.87 -30.10
CA LEU A 22 -7.16 19.12 -28.73
C LEU A 22 -8.37 18.26 -28.32
N THR A 23 -9.35 18.11 -29.21
CA THR A 23 -10.53 17.27 -28.97
C THR A 23 -10.14 15.80 -28.87
N LEU A 24 -9.27 15.31 -29.76
CA LEU A 24 -8.78 13.94 -29.71
C LEU A 24 -7.92 13.68 -28.47
N TRP A 25 -7.09 14.66 -28.05
CA TRP A 25 -6.33 14.60 -26.80
C TRP A 25 -7.24 14.56 -25.56
N LEU A 26 -8.28 15.41 -25.52
CA LEU A 26 -9.25 15.42 -24.43
C LEU A 26 -10.04 14.11 -24.38
N LEU A 27 -10.50 13.61 -25.53
CA LEU A 27 -11.21 12.34 -25.64
C LEU A 27 -10.33 11.18 -25.18
N TYR A 28 -9.05 11.16 -25.58
CA TYR A 28 -8.09 10.17 -25.11
C TYR A 28 -7.89 10.25 -23.59
N ARG A 29 -7.82 11.45 -23.01
CA ARG A 29 -7.73 11.63 -21.54
C ARG A 29 -8.99 11.17 -20.82
N LEU A 30 -10.17 11.45 -21.35
CA LEU A 30 -11.43 10.99 -20.77
C LEU A 30 -11.58 9.47 -20.87
N LEU A 31 -11.24 8.89 -22.02
CA LEU A 31 -11.28 7.45 -22.23
C LEU A 31 -10.25 6.71 -21.37
N THR A 32 -9.04 7.24 -21.22
CA THR A 32 -8.03 6.66 -20.32
C THR A 32 -8.42 6.79 -18.85
N GLY A 33 -8.96 7.94 -18.44
CA GLY A 33 -9.51 8.14 -17.10
C GLY A 33 -10.66 7.17 -16.80
N PHE A 34 -11.62 7.04 -17.72
CA PHE A 34 -12.73 6.10 -17.61
C PHE A 34 -12.23 4.64 -17.61
N ARG A 35 -11.26 4.31 -18.47
CA ARG A 35 -10.64 2.97 -18.49
C ARG A 35 -9.97 2.66 -17.15
N ILE A 36 -9.23 3.59 -16.56
CA ILE A 36 -8.59 3.38 -15.24
C ILE A 36 -9.62 3.30 -14.13
N TRP A 37 -10.75 4.00 -14.23
CA TRP A 37 -11.80 3.95 -13.23
C TRP A 37 -12.63 2.66 -13.31
N VAL A 38 -13.00 2.22 -14.52
CA VAL A 38 -13.81 1.00 -14.75
C VAL A 38 -12.96 -0.27 -14.73
N LEU A 39 -11.80 -0.26 -15.37
CA LEU A 39 -10.84 -1.38 -15.42
C LEU A 39 -9.71 -1.19 -14.40
N GLY A 40 -9.90 -0.30 -13.42
CA GLY A 40 -9.01 -0.10 -12.28
C GLY A 40 -8.73 -1.43 -11.61
N ASN A 41 -7.49 -1.84 -11.75
CA ASN A 41 -7.07 -3.24 -11.88
C ASN A 41 -7.22 -4.02 -10.56
N GLY A 42 -8.43 -4.50 -10.24
CA GLY A 42 -8.67 -5.43 -9.12
C GLY A 42 -7.87 -6.74 -9.24
N GLN A 43 -7.42 -7.08 -10.45
CA GLN A 43 -6.63 -8.26 -10.76
C GLN A 43 -5.11 -8.09 -10.60
N LEU A 44 -4.60 -6.87 -10.35
CA LEU A 44 -3.15 -6.68 -10.19
C LEU A 44 -2.62 -7.39 -8.94
N LEU A 45 -3.44 -7.46 -7.89
CA LEU A 45 -3.18 -8.17 -6.65
C LEU A 45 -3.93 -9.49 -6.67
N SER A 46 -3.22 -10.56 -7.01
CA SER A 46 -3.72 -11.93 -6.88
C SER A 46 -2.69 -12.81 -6.17
N PRO A 47 -3.11 -13.92 -5.54
CA PRO A 47 -2.21 -14.88 -4.90
C PRO A 47 -1.14 -15.48 -5.83
N LYS A 48 -1.21 -15.22 -7.14
CA LYS A 48 -0.15 -15.58 -8.11
C LYS A 48 1.17 -14.83 -7.88
N LEU A 49 1.14 -13.71 -7.15
CA LEU A 49 2.35 -12.99 -6.74
C LEU A 49 3.06 -13.66 -5.54
N GLY A 50 2.36 -14.56 -4.85
CA GLY A 50 2.77 -15.24 -3.63
C GLY A 50 1.55 -15.49 -2.77
N LYS A 51 1.46 -16.69 -2.17
CA LYS A 51 0.27 -17.13 -1.39
C LYS A 51 -0.06 -16.18 -0.23
N TRP A 52 0.97 -15.60 0.41
CA TRP A 52 0.82 -14.85 1.65
C TRP A 52 0.87 -13.33 1.46
N ALA A 53 0.00 -12.64 2.18
CA ALA A 53 0.06 -11.21 2.39
C ALA A 53 0.41 -10.91 3.86
N VAL A 54 1.44 -10.11 4.08
CA VAL A 54 1.87 -9.66 5.40
C VAL A 54 1.33 -8.25 5.63
N VAL A 55 0.64 -8.02 6.74
CA VAL A 55 0.10 -6.70 7.09
C VAL A 55 0.57 -6.34 8.50
N THR A 56 1.31 -5.23 8.63
CA THR A 56 1.67 -4.66 9.94
C THR A 56 0.58 -3.68 10.41
N GLY A 57 0.35 -3.57 11.72
CA GLY A 57 -0.74 -2.77 12.27
C GLY A 57 -2.13 -3.29 11.89
N ALA A 58 -2.29 -4.62 11.74
CA ALA A 58 -3.49 -5.22 11.14
C ALA A 58 -4.73 -5.31 12.06
N THR A 59 -4.63 -4.87 13.32
CA THR A 59 -5.69 -5.06 14.32
C THR A 59 -6.78 -3.99 14.29
N ASP A 60 -6.54 -2.85 13.63
CA ASP A 60 -7.48 -1.74 13.61
C ASP A 60 -7.30 -0.83 12.38
N GLY A 61 -8.27 0.05 12.15
CA GLY A 61 -8.23 1.11 11.14
C GLY A 61 -7.89 0.60 9.73
N ILE A 62 -7.02 1.35 9.05
CA ILE A 62 -6.65 1.10 7.65
C ILE A 62 -5.98 -0.28 7.48
N GLY A 63 -5.17 -0.72 8.45
CA GLY A 63 -4.47 -2.00 8.37
C GLY A 63 -5.43 -3.18 8.43
N LYS A 64 -6.46 -3.10 9.27
CA LYS A 64 -7.53 -4.11 9.33
C LYS A 64 -8.29 -4.18 8.00
N SER A 65 -8.69 -3.03 7.44
CA SER A 65 -9.38 -3.00 6.14
C SER A 65 -8.52 -3.58 5.01
N TYR A 66 -7.21 -3.31 5.00
CA TYR A 66 -6.30 -3.94 4.04
C TYR A 66 -6.24 -5.46 4.22
N ALA A 67 -6.19 -5.94 5.46
CA ALA A 67 -6.17 -7.37 5.74
C ALA A 67 -7.45 -8.06 5.24
N GLU A 68 -8.61 -7.46 5.48
CA GLU A 68 -9.91 -7.96 4.99
C GLU A 68 -9.98 -7.95 3.45
N GLU A 69 -9.54 -6.87 2.80
CA GLU A 69 -9.56 -6.76 1.33
C GLU A 69 -8.58 -7.72 0.63
N LEU A 70 -7.41 -7.99 1.23
CA LEU A 70 -6.46 -8.97 0.71
C LEU A 70 -6.98 -10.40 0.95
N ALA A 71 -7.55 -10.68 2.12
CA ALA A 71 -8.21 -11.96 2.39
C ALA A 71 -9.37 -12.23 1.41
N ARG A 72 -10.19 -11.22 1.13
CA ARG A 72 -11.29 -11.28 0.14
C ARG A 72 -10.79 -11.63 -1.28
N ARG A 73 -9.54 -11.28 -1.59
CA ARG A 73 -8.88 -11.63 -2.87
C ARG A 73 -8.20 -13.01 -2.84
N GLY A 74 -8.29 -13.74 -1.73
CA GLY A 74 -7.82 -15.11 -1.59
C GLY A 74 -6.37 -15.25 -1.07
N PHE A 75 -5.78 -14.20 -0.53
CA PHE A 75 -4.46 -14.31 0.12
C PHE A 75 -4.59 -14.98 1.49
N ALA A 76 -3.61 -15.82 1.82
CA ALA A 76 -3.37 -16.21 3.21
C ALA A 76 -2.76 -15.01 3.96
N MET A 77 -3.13 -14.80 5.22
CA MET A 77 -2.80 -13.57 5.93
C MET A 77 -1.79 -13.80 7.06
N MET A 78 -0.71 -13.03 7.04
CA MET A 78 0.19 -12.86 8.18
C MET A 78 -0.06 -11.50 8.83
N LEU A 79 -0.70 -11.51 9.99
CA LEU A 79 -1.10 -10.32 10.74
C LEU A 79 -0.07 -9.98 11.81
N ILE A 80 0.47 -8.77 11.78
CA ILE A 80 1.48 -8.31 12.75
C ILE A 80 0.94 -7.08 13.49
N SER A 81 0.87 -7.15 14.81
CA SER A 81 0.46 -6.02 15.67
C SER A 81 0.97 -6.21 17.09
N ARG A 82 0.61 -5.31 18.01
CA ARG A 82 1.08 -5.34 19.41
C ARG A 82 0.30 -6.27 20.32
N SER A 83 -1.02 -6.34 20.14
CA SER A 83 -1.92 -7.05 21.05
C SER A 83 -2.33 -8.39 20.47
N GLN A 84 -1.96 -9.49 21.13
CA GLN A 84 -2.30 -10.85 20.68
C GLN A 84 -3.81 -11.07 20.68
N ASP A 85 -4.54 -10.66 21.73
CA ASP A 85 -6.00 -10.84 21.79
C ASP A 85 -6.73 -10.21 20.59
N LYS A 86 -6.34 -8.98 20.21
CA LYS A 86 -6.91 -8.30 19.03
C LYS A 86 -6.51 -8.98 17.72
N LEU A 87 -5.31 -9.54 17.65
CA LEU A 87 -4.86 -10.30 16.47
C LEU A 87 -5.70 -11.56 16.32
N ASP A 88 -5.96 -12.27 17.41
CA ASP A 88 -6.77 -13.50 17.42
C ASP A 88 -8.21 -13.23 16.98
N ASP A 89 -8.80 -12.13 17.47
CA ASP A 89 -10.14 -11.69 17.06
C ASP A 89 -10.22 -11.40 15.54
N VAL A 90 -9.26 -10.64 15.01
CA VAL A 90 -9.22 -10.29 13.59
C VAL A 90 -8.91 -11.51 12.72
N ALA A 91 -7.97 -12.35 13.15
CA ALA A 91 -7.62 -13.61 12.49
C ALA A 91 -8.85 -14.50 12.35
N LYS A 92 -9.54 -14.76 13.46
CA LYS A 92 -10.77 -15.56 13.49
C LYS A 92 -11.85 -14.99 12.57
N SER A 93 -12.08 -13.68 12.63
CA SER A 93 -13.05 -13.00 11.75
C SER A 93 -12.71 -13.19 10.26
N ILE A 94 -11.43 -13.08 9.90
CA ILE A 94 -10.96 -13.25 8.52
C ILE A 94 -11.11 -14.71 8.06
N GLU A 95 -10.72 -15.68 8.90
CA GLU A 95 -10.87 -17.10 8.61
C GLU A 95 -12.34 -17.49 8.41
N GLU A 96 -13.22 -16.99 9.27
CA GLU A 96 -14.65 -17.27 9.22
C GLU A 96 -15.30 -16.69 7.95
N GLN A 97 -14.96 -15.45 7.58
CA GLN A 97 -15.59 -14.75 6.45
C GLN A 97 -15.03 -15.17 5.10
N PHE A 98 -13.71 -15.33 4.98
CA PHE A 98 -13.04 -15.49 3.68
C PHE A 98 -12.46 -16.88 3.45
N LYS A 99 -12.44 -17.75 4.47
CA LYS A 99 -11.94 -19.14 4.39
C LYS A 99 -10.47 -19.23 3.93
N VAL A 100 -9.66 -18.24 4.33
CA VAL A 100 -8.21 -18.20 4.09
C VAL A 100 -7.43 -18.59 5.35
N GLU A 101 -6.20 -19.09 5.20
CA GLU A 101 -5.30 -19.38 6.33
C GLU A 101 -4.81 -18.06 6.95
N THR A 102 -4.80 -17.97 8.29
CA THR A 102 -4.20 -16.81 8.98
C THR A 102 -3.11 -17.23 9.95
N ARG A 103 -2.12 -16.35 10.14
CA ARG A 103 -1.06 -16.44 11.15
C ARG A 103 -0.86 -15.08 11.77
N THR A 104 -0.46 -15.06 13.04
CA THR A 104 -0.32 -13.82 13.81
C THR A 104 1.06 -13.72 14.44
N ILE A 105 1.63 -12.52 14.49
CA ILE A 105 2.86 -12.23 15.23
C ILE A 105 2.62 -11.00 16.11
N ALA A 106 2.56 -11.20 17.43
CA ALA A 106 2.53 -10.10 18.39
C ALA A 106 3.94 -9.55 18.64
N VAL A 107 4.18 -8.29 18.23
CA VAL A 107 5.44 -7.55 18.41
C VAL A 107 5.17 -6.05 18.59
N ASP A 108 6.08 -5.38 19.30
CA ASP A 108 6.06 -3.94 19.48
C ASP A 108 7.16 -3.26 18.65
N PHE A 109 6.76 -2.54 17.61
CA PHE A 109 7.66 -1.83 16.69
C PHE A 109 8.45 -0.69 17.34
N GLY A 110 8.13 -0.29 18.57
CA GLY A 110 8.99 0.59 19.35
C GLY A 110 10.30 -0.07 19.79
N LYS A 111 10.40 -1.41 19.70
CA LYS A 111 11.59 -2.19 20.08
C LYS A 111 12.36 -2.66 18.85
N THR A 112 13.69 -2.71 18.97
CA THR A 112 14.59 -3.06 17.86
C THR A 112 14.93 -4.55 17.76
N ASP A 113 14.67 -5.34 18.80
CA ASP A 113 14.98 -6.77 18.90
C ASP A 113 13.90 -7.68 18.29
N ILE A 114 12.80 -7.11 17.80
CA ILE A 114 11.63 -7.85 17.30
C ILE A 114 11.83 -8.51 15.94
N TYR A 115 12.77 -8.01 15.11
CA TYR A 115 12.85 -8.40 13.71
C TYR A 115 13.29 -9.85 13.53
N ARG A 116 14.06 -10.41 14.47
CA ARG A 116 14.38 -11.85 14.50
C ARG A 116 13.13 -12.72 14.66
N LYS A 117 12.19 -12.28 15.51
CA LYS A 117 10.91 -12.97 15.70
C LYS A 117 10.03 -12.87 14.46
N ILE A 118 10.02 -11.71 13.81
CA ILE A 118 9.29 -11.51 12.54
C ILE A 118 9.89 -12.41 11.47
N GLU A 119 11.20 -12.37 11.27
CA GLU A 119 11.90 -13.20 10.28
C GLU A 119 11.62 -14.69 10.47
N ALA A 120 11.73 -15.20 11.71
CA ALA A 120 11.42 -16.60 12.02
C ALA A 120 9.95 -16.96 11.76
N GLY A 121 9.02 -16.04 12.01
CA GLY A 121 7.59 -16.25 11.71
C GLY A 121 7.26 -16.20 10.22
N LEU A 122 8.09 -15.53 9.43
CA LEU A 122 7.97 -15.44 7.98
C LEU A 122 8.67 -16.58 7.23
N THR A 123 9.47 -17.40 7.93
CA THR A 123 10.21 -18.49 7.32
C THR A 123 9.30 -19.52 6.65
N GLY A 124 9.60 -19.83 5.39
CA GLY A 124 8.85 -20.79 4.57
C GLY A 124 7.54 -20.25 4.00
N LEU A 125 7.25 -18.96 4.16
CA LEU A 125 6.08 -18.32 3.56
C LEU A 125 6.45 -17.67 2.22
N GLU A 126 5.67 -18.00 1.19
CA GLU A 126 5.77 -17.31 -0.11
C GLU A 126 5.01 -15.98 -0.05
N ILE A 127 5.71 -14.90 0.29
CA ILE A 127 5.12 -13.58 0.52
C ILE A 127 5.00 -12.83 -0.81
N GLY A 128 3.76 -12.60 -1.26
CA GLY A 128 3.47 -11.84 -2.47
C GLY A 128 3.20 -10.36 -2.21
N VAL A 129 2.71 -10.02 -1.02
CA VAL A 129 2.33 -8.65 -0.63
C VAL A 129 2.83 -8.35 0.78
N LEU A 130 3.45 -7.19 0.96
CA LEU A 130 3.80 -6.65 2.27
C LEU A 130 3.19 -5.25 2.39
N VAL A 131 2.30 -5.08 3.35
CA VAL A 131 1.69 -3.79 3.71
C VAL A 131 2.34 -3.31 5.00
N ASN A 132 3.17 -2.28 4.91
CA ASN A 132 3.66 -1.62 6.12
C ASN A 132 2.69 -0.50 6.54
N ASN A 133 1.93 -0.76 7.59
CA ASN A 133 0.91 0.14 8.12
C ASN A 133 1.06 0.34 9.64
N VAL A 134 2.25 0.12 10.20
CA VAL A 134 2.51 0.55 11.59
C VAL A 134 2.97 2.01 11.60
N GLY A 135 2.39 2.80 12.50
CA GLY A 135 2.75 4.20 12.67
C GLY A 135 2.51 4.69 14.09
N VAL A 136 3.38 5.55 14.57
CA VAL A 136 3.18 6.33 15.80
C VAL A 136 3.32 7.82 15.50
N SER A 137 2.54 8.61 16.23
CA SER A 137 2.58 10.07 16.25
C SER A 137 2.22 10.55 17.65
N TYR A 138 2.38 11.85 17.91
CA TYR A 138 1.97 12.47 19.17
C TYR A 138 0.43 12.47 19.32
N PRO A 139 -0.10 12.26 20.54
CA PRO A 139 -1.54 12.11 20.75
C PRO A 139 -2.33 13.43 20.70
N TYR A 140 -1.65 14.59 20.71
CA TYR A 140 -2.26 15.92 20.69
C TYR A 140 -1.44 16.89 19.83
N PRO A 141 -2.07 17.90 19.21
CA PRO A 141 -1.35 18.90 18.43
C PRO A 141 -0.44 19.72 19.35
N GLU A 142 0.86 19.65 19.11
CA GLU A 142 1.88 20.37 19.88
C GLU A 142 3.04 20.76 18.98
N TYR A 143 3.75 21.83 19.33
CA TYR A 143 5.01 22.14 18.67
C TYR A 143 6.05 21.11 19.03
N TYR A 144 6.81 20.68 18.03
CA TYR A 144 7.80 19.61 18.17
C TYR A 144 8.80 19.87 19.31
N LEU A 145 9.20 21.13 19.51
CA LEU A 145 10.14 21.54 20.56
C LEU A 145 9.56 21.49 21.99
N HIS A 146 8.25 21.33 22.14
CA HIS A 146 7.55 21.28 23.43
C HIS A 146 7.12 19.87 23.82
N ILE A 147 7.50 18.86 23.03
CA ILE A 147 7.23 17.47 23.37
C ILE A 147 8.15 17.05 24.53
N PRO A 148 7.59 16.48 25.61
CA PRO A 148 8.42 15.93 26.68
C PRO A 148 9.23 14.75 26.15
N ASP A 149 10.51 14.68 26.53
CA ASP A 149 11.44 13.64 26.10
C ASP A 149 11.57 13.54 24.56
N LEU A 150 11.84 14.69 23.94
CA LEU A 150 11.89 14.88 22.49
C LEU A 150 12.82 13.87 21.79
N GLU A 151 14.01 13.62 22.33
CA GLU A 151 14.99 12.69 21.73
C GLU A 151 14.45 11.25 21.66
N HIS A 152 13.83 10.78 22.74
CA HIS A 152 13.19 9.48 22.76
C HIS A 152 12.00 9.43 21.80
N PHE A 153 11.18 10.49 21.75
CA PHE A 153 10.07 10.58 20.82
C PHE A 153 10.51 10.55 19.34
N ILE A 154 11.56 11.30 18.99
CA ILE A 154 12.17 11.29 17.65
C ILE A 154 12.65 9.87 17.31
N THR A 155 13.42 9.27 18.21
CA THR A 155 14.01 7.94 17.99
C THR A 155 12.91 6.88 17.82
N ASN A 156 11.87 6.91 18.66
CA ASN A 156 10.74 6.00 18.57
C ASN A 156 9.96 6.20 17.26
N THR A 157 9.71 7.44 16.86
CA THR A 157 9.01 7.77 15.61
C THR A 157 9.78 7.28 14.39
N ILE A 158 11.10 7.52 14.35
CA ILE A 158 11.97 7.01 13.29
C ILE A 158 11.96 5.48 13.29
N ASN A 159 12.08 4.84 14.45
CA ASN A 159 12.11 3.38 14.54
C ASN A 159 10.82 2.73 14.04
N VAL A 160 9.68 3.23 14.49
CA VAL A 160 8.38 2.66 14.10
C VAL A 160 8.03 3.00 12.66
N ASN A 161 8.21 4.24 12.21
CA ASN A 161 7.67 4.68 10.91
C ASN A 161 8.66 4.46 9.76
N MET A 162 9.97 4.50 10.02
CA MET A 162 11.02 4.39 8.99
C MET A 162 11.78 3.07 9.09
N THR A 163 12.34 2.75 10.25
CA THR A 163 13.18 1.55 10.42
C THR A 163 12.37 0.27 10.20
N SER A 164 11.10 0.23 10.66
CA SER A 164 10.21 -0.91 10.43
C SER A 164 10.03 -1.26 8.96
N VAL A 165 9.98 -0.27 8.07
CA VAL A 165 9.82 -0.47 6.61
C VAL A 165 11.02 -1.24 6.08
N CYS A 166 12.22 -0.75 6.36
CA CYS A 166 13.45 -1.36 5.86
C CYS A 166 13.65 -2.76 6.44
N GLN A 167 13.42 -2.93 7.74
CA GLN A 167 13.65 -4.20 8.43
C GLN A 167 12.61 -5.26 8.07
N CYS A 168 11.31 -4.92 8.02
CA CYS A 168 10.29 -5.85 7.59
C CYS A 168 10.47 -6.27 6.12
N LEU A 169 10.89 -5.34 5.26
CA LEU A 169 11.25 -5.68 3.88
C LEU A 169 12.42 -6.67 3.85
N GLY A 170 13.47 -6.42 4.65
CA GLY A 170 14.60 -7.34 4.79
C GLY A 170 14.19 -8.75 5.25
N CYS A 171 13.39 -8.84 6.33
CA CYS A 171 12.86 -10.11 6.85
C CYS A 171 11.98 -10.85 5.83
N SER A 172 11.34 -10.11 4.93
CA SER A 172 10.51 -10.69 3.89
C SER A 172 11.32 -11.18 2.68
N GLN A 173 12.41 -10.49 2.33
CA GLN A 173 13.31 -10.86 1.25
C GLN A 173 14.18 -12.07 1.61
N SER A 174 14.63 -12.18 2.87
CA SER A 174 15.47 -13.30 3.33
C SER A 174 14.75 -14.65 3.23
N ASN A 175 13.41 -14.66 3.17
CA ASN A 175 12.57 -15.85 3.14
C ASN A 175 12.06 -16.24 1.74
N GLY A 176 12.71 -15.78 0.66
CA GLY A 176 12.43 -16.24 -0.71
C GLY A 176 11.43 -15.40 -1.51
N GLY A 177 11.06 -14.20 -1.01
CA GLY A 177 10.20 -13.24 -1.70
C GLY A 177 10.88 -12.57 -2.90
N LEU A 178 11.20 -13.32 -3.97
CA LEU A 178 11.86 -12.78 -5.17
C LEU A 178 10.93 -11.93 -6.08
N HIS A 179 9.65 -11.77 -5.72
CA HIS A 179 8.63 -11.10 -6.54
C HIS A 179 7.75 -10.12 -5.76
N GLN A 180 8.23 -9.59 -4.63
CA GLN A 180 7.47 -8.59 -3.88
C GLN A 180 7.37 -7.28 -4.66
N ARG A 181 6.14 -6.89 -5.01
CA ARG A 181 5.84 -5.53 -5.44
C ARG A 181 5.42 -4.76 -4.19
N CYS A 182 6.28 -3.85 -3.70
CA CYS A 182 5.86 -2.85 -2.73
C CYS A 182 4.75 -2.00 -3.38
N LEU A 183 3.59 -1.94 -2.73
CA LEU A 183 2.51 -1.01 -3.06
C LEU A 183 2.55 0.20 -2.12
#